data_AF-R9GLL9-F1
#
_entry.id   AF-R9GLL9-F1
#
_cell.length_a   1.000
_cell.length_b   1.000
_cell.length_c   1.000
_cell.angle_alpha   90.00
_cell.angle_beta   90.00
_cell.angle_gamma   90.00
#
_symmetry.space_group_name_H-M   'P 1'
#
loop_
_entity.id
_entity.type
_entity.pdbx_description
1 polymer ?
#
loop_
_entity_poly.entity_id
_entity_poly.type
_entity_poly.pdbx_seq_one_letter_code
_entity_poly.pdbx_strand_id
1 'polypeptide(L)' 'MIINNVLDSRFAAFNNRLEKEGMYTKKGSMVDASFLTAPRQRNSREENEQLKEGDLPEYWSLNKMRHKDTDAD' A
#
# COMPACT_ATOMS: atom_id res chain seq x y z
N MET A 1 10.86 -18.13 26.87
CA MET A 1 10.83 -18.33 25.41
C MET A 1 9.37 -18.59 24.98
N ILE A 2 8.52 -17.55 24.91
CA ILE A 2 7.07 -17.68 24.61
C ILE A 2 6.62 -16.65 23.55
N ILE A 3 7.47 -16.36 22.55
CA ILE A 3 7.12 -15.38 21.51
C ILE A 3 6.80 -16.05 20.16
N ASN A 4 7.19 -17.32 19.95
CA ASN A 4 6.98 -17.99 18.67
C ASN A 4 5.54 -18.51 18.46
N ASN A 5 4.86 -18.96 19.52
CA ASN A 5 3.63 -19.75 19.37
C ASN A 5 2.40 -18.95 18.89
N VAL A 6 2.29 -17.67 19.27
CA VAL A 6 1.13 -16.83 18.88
C VAL A 6 1.24 -16.40 17.43
N LEU A 7 2.44 -15.98 17.00
CA LEU A 7 2.68 -15.58 15.61
C LEU A 7 2.44 -16.76 14.66
N ASP A 8 2.94 -17.95 15.01
CA ASP A 8 2.77 -19.16 14.20
C ASP A 8 1.28 -19.47 13.97
N SER A 9 0.46 -19.40 15.01
CA SER A 9 -0.99 -19.64 14.90
C SER A 9 -1.70 -18.63 13.98
N ARG A 10 -1.27 -17.37 13.98
CA ARG A 10 -1.86 -16.31 13.15
C ARG A 10 -1.46 -16.45 11.69
N PHE A 11 -0.20 -16.79 11.42
CA PHE A 11 0.26 -17.10 10.07
C PHE A 11 -0.40 -18.37 9.52
N ALA A 12 -0.62 -19.39 10.34
CA ALA A 12 -1.34 -20.58 9.93
C ALA A 12 -2.80 -20.27 9.53
N ALA A 13 -3.50 -19.44 10.33
CA ALA A 13 -4.86 -19.02 10.01
C ALA A 13 -4.92 -18.16 8.73
N PHE A 14 -3.94 -17.28 8.54
CA PHE A 14 -3.81 -16.46 7.34
C PHE A 14 -3.57 -17.31 6.10
N ASN A 15 -2.62 -18.25 6.15
CA ASN A 15 -2.33 -19.17 5.05
C ASN A 15 -3.56 -20.03 4.71
N ASN A 16 -4.28 -20.55 5.71
CA ASN A 16 -5.51 -21.32 5.48
C ASN A 16 -6.58 -20.50 4.75
N ARG A 17 -6.67 -19.18 5.04
CA ARG A 17 -7.60 -18.30 4.33
C ARG A 17 -7.16 -18.11 2.87
N LEU A 18 -5.88 -17.87 2.62
CA LEU A 18 -5.36 -17.74 1.26
C LEU A 18 -5.60 -19.01 0.43
N GLU A 19 -5.39 -20.19 1.02
CA GLU A 19 -5.67 -21.48 0.37
C GLU A 19 -7.16 -21.63 0.00
N LYS A 20 -8.07 -21.27 0.91
CA LYS A 20 -9.53 -21.33 0.66
C LYS A 20 -9.97 -20.42 -0.48
N GLU A 21 -9.32 -19.27 -0.63
CA GLU A 21 -9.59 -18.31 -1.72
C GLU A 21 -8.82 -18.66 -3.01
N GLY A 22 -8.09 -19.79 -3.07
CA GLY A 22 -7.31 -20.21 -4.24
C GLY A 22 -6.02 -19.41 -4.46
N MET A 23 -5.62 -18.57 -3.50
CA MET A 23 -4.47 -17.69 -3.56
C MET A 23 -3.19 -18.42 -3.12
N TYR A 24 -2.76 -19.41 -3.91
CA TYR A 24 -1.49 -20.11 -3.65
C TYR A 24 -0.29 -19.28 -4.13
N THR A 25 0.47 -18.69 -3.22
CA THR A 25 1.88 -18.35 -3.51
C THR A 25 2.71 -19.62 -3.32
N LYS A 26 3.01 -20.34 -4.39
CA LYS A 26 4.04 -21.40 -4.33
C LYS A 26 5.32 -20.73 -3.84
N LYS A 27 5.79 -21.13 -2.65
CA LYS A 27 7.03 -20.60 -2.04
C LYS A 27 8.17 -20.84 -3.03
N GLY A 28 8.62 -19.79 -3.74
CA GLY A 28 9.62 -19.87 -4.80
C GLY A 28 9.13 -19.73 -6.25
N SER A 29 7.85 -19.44 -6.50
CA SER A 29 7.34 -19.17 -7.85
C SER A 29 7.00 -17.70 -8.07
N MET A 30 7.99 -16.81 -7.89
CA MET A 30 8.03 -15.58 -8.70
C MET A 30 8.88 -15.91 -9.93
N VAL A 31 8.34 -16.77 -10.79
CA VAL A 31 8.93 -17.01 -12.11
C VAL A 31 8.46 -15.82 -12.96
N ASP A 32 9.36 -14.87 -13.19
CA ASP A 32 9.17 -13.72 -14.08
C ASP A 32 8.18 -12.63 -13.60
N ALA A 33 8.30 -12.17 -12.36
CA ALA A 33 7.62 -10.95 -11.92
C ALA A 33 8.39 -9.71 -12.41
N SER A 34 8.11 -9.25 -13.62
CA SER A 34 8.55 -7.92 -14.05
C SER A 34 7.81 -6.85 -13.25
N PHE A 35 8.52 -6.05 -12.46
CA PHE A 35 7.92 -4.89 -11.82
C PHE A 35 7.50 -3.88 -12.89
N LEU A 36 6.20 -3.64 -13.02
CA LEU A 36 5.72 -2.44 -13.69
C LEU A 36 6.02 -1.26 -12.79
N THR A 37 6.80 -0.30 -13.28
CA THR A 37 7.02 0.93 -12.53
C THR A 37 5.72 1.73 -12.50
N ALA A 38 5.15 1.91 -11.31
CA ALA A 38 4.01 2.79 -11.14
C ALA A 38 4.46 4.26 -11.36
N PRO A 39 3.62 5.11 -12.00
CA PRO A 39 3.91 6.53 -12.11
C PRO A 39 4.19 7.16 -10.74
N ARG A 40 5.36 7.81 -10.61
CA ARG A 40 5.74 8.48 -9.36
C ARG A 40 4.97 9.79 -9.24
N GLN A 41 3.98 9.83 -8.33
CA GLN A 41 3.16 11.01 -8.12
C GLN A 41 3.65 11.81 -6.91
N ARG A 42 4.40 12.89 -7.15
CA ARG A 42 4.83 13.86 -6.13
C ARG A 42 3.96 15.10 -6.15
N ASN A 43 3.88 15.80 -5.01
CA ASN A 43 3.32 17.15 -4.99
C ASN A 43 4.37 18.14 -5.50
N SER A 44 3.94 19.20 -6.18
CA SER A 44 4.79 20.36 -6.47
C SER A 44 5.02 21.19 -5.19
N ARG A 45 5.86 22.22 -5.28
CA ARG A 45 6.08 23.12 -4.14
C ARG A 45 4.83 23.94 -3.85
N GLU A 46 4.21 24.45 -4.90
CA GLU A 46 2.97 25.23 -4.86
C GLU A 46 1.82 24.39 -4.28
N GLU A 47 1.72 23.10 -4.66
CA GLU A 47 0.74 22.18 -4.06
C GLU A 47 0.96 22.01 -2.55
N ASN A 48 2.22 21.92 -2.10
CA ASN A 48 2.51 21.80 -0.67
C ASN A 48 2.27 23.10 0.09
N GLU A 49 2.47 24.27 -0.54
CA GLU A 49 2.12 25.56 0.05
C GLU A 49 0.61 25.69 0.23
N GLN A 50 -0.18 25.33 -0.79
CA GLN A 50 -1.65 25.30 -0.69
C GLN A 50 -2.15 24.36 0.41
N LEU A 51 -1.60 23.14 0.48
CA LEU A 51 -1.97 22.19 1.53
C LEU A 51 -1.64 22.70 2.95
N LYS A 52 -0.51 23.41 3.11
CA LYS A 52 -0.14 24.05 4.39
C LYS A 52 -1.06 25.20 4.78
N GLU A 53 -1.67 25.86 3.80
CA GLU A 53 -2.70 26.89 4.03
C GLU A 53 -4.07 26.28 4.34
N GLY A 54 -4.20 24.95 4.25
CA GLY A 54 -5.44 24.21 4.46
C GLY A 54 -6.28 24.01 3.20
N ASP A 55 -5.75 24.41 2.04
CA ASP A 55 -6.45 24.36 0.75
C ASP A 55 -6.04 23.14 -0.08
N LEU A 56 -7.05 22.50 -0.69
CA LEU A 56 -6.85 21.38 -1.61
C LEU A 56 -6.72 21.88 -3.05
N PRO A 57 -5.70 21.46 -3.81
CA PRO A 57 -5.57 21.89 -5.20
C PRO A 57 -6.76 21.41 -6.06
N GLU A 58 -7.56 22.35 -6.59
CA GLU A 58 -8.81 22.05 -7.33
C GLU A 58 -8.61 21.15 -8.57
N TYR A 59 -7.43 21.19 -9.17
CA TYR A 59 -7.10 20.41 -10.37
C TYR A 59 -6.67 18.97 -10.08
N TRP A 60 -6.67 18.55 -8.81
CA TRP A 60 -6.43 17.15 -8.48
C TRP A 60 -7.56 16.25 -8.97
N SER A 61 -7.19 15.19 -9.68
CA SER A 61 -8.13 14.12 -9.98
C SER A 61 -8.47 13.34 -8.71
N LEU A 62 -9.65 12.70 -8.68
CA LEU A 62 -10.06 11.81 -7.59
C LEU A 62 -8.99 10.73 -7.29
N ASN A 63 -8.32 10.23 -8.32
CA ASN A 63 -7.24 9.25 -8.17
C ASN A 63 -6.02 9.86 -7.48
N LYS A 64 -5.69 11.13 -7.76
CA LYS A 64 -4.59 11.82 -7.09
C LYS A 64 -4.92 12.08 -5.63
N MET A 65 -6.13 12.56 -5.32
CA MET A 65 -6.58 12.79 -3.94
C MET A 65 -6.46 11.53 -3.08
N ARG A 66 -6.92 10.38 -3.57
CA ARG A 66 -6.87 9.09 -2.84
C ARG A 66 -5.45 8.60 -2.52
N HIS A 67 -4.44 9.10 -3.22
CA HIS A 67 -3.03 8.72 -3.04
C HIS A 67 -2.25 9.77 -2.24
N LYS A 68 -2.89 10.81 -1.71
CA LYS A 68 -2.26 11.89 -0.96
C LYS A 68 -2.78 11.90 0.46
N ASP A 69 -1.84 12.04 1.40
CA ASP A 69 -2.13 12.47 2.75
C ASP A 69 -2.15 14.00 2.72
N THR A 70 -3.32 14.58 2.93
CA THR A 70 -3.56 16.02 2.87
C THR A 70 -3.35 16.70 4.21
N ASP A 71 -3.24 15.91 5.28
CA ASP A 71 -3.15 16.36 6.67
C ASP A 71 -1.74 16.15 7.22
N ALA A 72 -0.75 15.92 6.34
CA ALA A 72 0.63 15.72 6.70
C ALA A 72 1.32 17.05 7.07
N ASP A 73 1.48 17.30 8.36
CA ASP A 73 2.26 18.40 8.96
C ASP A 73 3.79 18.25 8.78
#